data_AF-A0A971T5D1-F1
#
_entry.id   AF-A0A971T5D1-F1
#
_cell.length_a   1.000
_cell.length_b   1.000
_cell.length_c   1.000
_cell.angle_alpha   90.00
_cell.angle_beta   90.00
_cell.angle_gamma   90.00
#
_symmetry.space_group_name_H-M   'P 1'
#
loop_
_entity.id
_entity.type
_entity.pdbx_description
1 polymer ?
#
loop_
_entity_poly.entity_id
_entity_poly.type
_entity_poly.pdbx_seq_one_letter_code
_entity_poly.pdbx_strand_id
1 'polypeptide(L)'
;TYYIMDSAPFEIYPVLKNNMTVGQTWSYDTEYGSTIYEVMDMGVDLDLGFAKFEDCLLLREDNQAAGHQSLTYYAPGRGSVYVTAPGGNSEYYKMTAMTKIDAAEAVRTIKKWCPNYMDIKDDRAQSY
;
A
#
# COMPACT_ATOMS: atom_id res chain seq x y z
N THR A 1 -2.95 -6.01 -12.34
CA THR A 1 -3.56 -4.83 -13.00
C THR A 1 -3.24 -3.58 -12.20
N TYR A 2 -2.61 -2.58 -12.83
CA TYR A 2 -2.03 -1.41 -12.16
C TYR A 2 -3.08 -0.35 -11.81
N TYR A 3 -3.02 0.20 -10.59
CA TYR A 3 -3.62 1.49 -10.26
C TYR A 3 -2.51 2.54 -10.35
N ILE A 4 -2.61 3.43 -11.34
CA ILE A 4 -1.81 4.66 -11.40
C ILE A 4 -2.71 5.75 -10.81
N MET A 5 -2.37 6.23 -9.61
CA MET A 5 -2.94 7.47 -9.08
C MET A 5 -2.16 8.63 -9.70
N ASP A 6 -2.75 9.21 -10.75
CA ASP A 6 -2.17 10.22 -11.64
C ASP A 6 -2.11 11.62 -11.00
N SER A 7 -1.52 11.73 -9.80
CA SER A 7 -1.14 13.03 -9.21
C SER A 7 0.37 13.23 -9.17
N ALA A 8 1.15 12.15 -9.16
CA ALA A 8 2.60 12.17 -9.24
C ALA A 8 3.09 10.86 -9.90
N PRO A 9 3.38 10.83 -11.22
CA PRO A 9 3.86 9.62 -11.90
C PRO A 9 5.21 9.10 -11.38
N PHE A 10 5.87 9.87 -10.51
CA PHE A 10 7.12 9.53 -9.82
C PHE A 10 6.89 8.89 -8.42
N GLU A 11 5.67 8.90 -7.90
CA GLU A 11 5.32 8.19 -6.66
C GLU A 11 5.06 6.72 -6.97
N ILE A 12 6.09 5.90 -6.79
CA ILE A 12 6.00 4.45 -6.95
C ILE A 12 5.36 3.88 -5.69
N TYR A 13 4.09 3.46 -5.77
CA TYR A 13 3.49 2.62 -4.74
C TYR A 13 3.99 1.17 -4.89
N PRO A 14 4.41 0.50 -3.80
CA PRO A 14 4.94 -0.84 -3.91
C PRO A 14 3.86 -1.82 -4.35
N VAL A 15 4.20 -2.67 -5.34
CA VAL A 15 3.43 -3.89 -5.59
C VAL A 15 3.86 -4.92 -4.56
N LEU A 16 3.00 -5.16 -3.57
CA LEU A 16 3.21 -6.21 -2.57
C LEU A 16 3.33 -7.58 -3.26
N LYS A 17 4.38 -8.32 -2.93
CA LYS A 17 4.64 -9.64 -3.52
C LYS A 17 3.75 -10.70 -2.87
N ASN A 18 3.46 -11.76 -3.60
CA ASN A 18 2.80 -12.93 -3.02
C ASN A 18 3.76 -13.68 -2.09
N ASN A 19 3.23 -14.32 -1.04
CA ASN A 19 3.99 -15.16 -0.10
C ASN A 19 5.22 -14.47 0.52
N MET A 20 5.03 -13.23 1.00
CA MET A 20 6.12 -12.47 1.61
C MET A 20 6.67 -13.15 2.87
N THR A 21 7.94 -12.88 3.15
CA THR A 21 8.64 -13.32 4.36
C THR A 21 9.37 -12.14 5.00
N VAL A 22 9.54 -12.17 6.32
CA VAL A 22 10.31 -11.14 7.05
C VAL A 22 11.75 -11.09 6.53
N GLY A 23 12.27 -9.88 6.31
CA GLY A 23 13.57 -9.61 5.71
C GLY A 23 13.60 -9.67 4.18
N GLN A 24 12.48 -10.00 3.52
CA GLN A 24 12.40 -9.94 2.06
C GLN A 24 12.49 -8.49 1.58
N THR A 25 13.37 -8.27 0.59
CA THR A 25 13.59 -6.95 0.00
C THR A 25 13.33 -6.95 -1.50
N TRP A 26 12.91 -5.81 -2.04
CA TRP A 26 12.92 -5.53 -3.48
C TRP A 26 13.14 -4.04 -3.73
N SER A 27 13.53 -3.68 -4.94
CA SER A 27 13.70 -2.28 -5.33
C SER A 27 13.00 -1.97 -6.65
N TYR A 28 12.70 -0.68 -6.82
CA TYR A 28 12.44 -0.10 -8.13
C TYR A 28 13.51 0.96 -8.38
N ASP A 29 14.23 0.80 -9.48
CA ASP A 29 15.33 1.68 -9.84
C ASP A 29 14.89 2.67 -10.90
N THR A 30 15.25 3.94 -10.72
CA THR A 30 15.02 5.02 -11.66
C THR A 30 16.33 5.77 -11.92
N GLU A 31 16.33 6.69 -12.88
CA GLU A 31 17.49 7.56 -13.12
C GLU A 31 17.81 8.49 -11.94
N TYR A 32 16.87 8.71 -11.03
CA TYR A 32 17.03 9.59 -9.85
C TYR A 32 17.46 8.86 -8.58
N GLY A 33 17.47 7.52 -8.60
CA GLY A 33 17.78 6.67 -7.45
C GLY A 33 16.84 5.47 -7.35
N SER A 34 17.10 4.66 -6.32
CA SER A 34 16.31 3.46 -6.02
C SER A 34 15.32 3.73 -4.88
N THR A 35 14.13 3.17 -4.99
CA THR A 35 13.24 2.98 -3.84
C THR A 35 13.31 1.53 -3.40
N ILE A 36 13.78 1.31 -2.18
CA ILE A 36 13.99 -0.02 -1.60
C ILE A 36 12.86 -0.30 -0.62
N TYR A 37 12.30 -1.50 -0.71
CA TYR A 37 11.28 -2.00 0.20
C TYR A 37 11.80 -3.19 0.97
N GLU A 38 11.44 -3.27 2.25
CA GLU A 38 11.79 -4.39 3.13
C GLU A 38 10.61 -4.78 4.02
N VAL A 39 10.30 -6.08 4.06
CA VAL A 39 9.34 -6.63 5.01
C VAL A 39 9.99 -6.64 6.39
N MET A 40 9.59 -5.72 7.25
CA MET A 40 10.14 -5.59 8.60
C MET A 40 9.53 -6.61 9.55
N ASP A 41 8.23 -6.84 9.44
CA ASP A 41 7.49 -7.77 10.29
C ASP A 41 6.17 -8.19 9.65
N MET A 42 5.60 -9.29 10.13
CA MET A 42 4.33 -9.86 9.69
C MET A 42 3.56 -10.39 10.90
N GLY A 43 2.23 -10.29 10.87
CA GLY A 43 1.42 -10.72 12.02
C GLY A 43 1.31 -9.65 13.12
N VAL A 44 1.54 -8.38 12.77
CA VAL A 44 1.54 -7.27 13.75
C VAL A 44 0.12 -6.81 14.01
N ASP A 45 -0.27 -6.71 15.28
CA ASP A 45 -1.54 -6.11 15.67
C ASP A 45 -1.39 -4.59 15.83
N LEU A 46 -2.30 -3.84 15.21
CA LEU A 46 -2.31 -2.38 15.22
C LEU A 46 -3.64 -1.85 15.76
N ASP A 47 -3.57 -1.09 16.84
CA ASP A 47 -4.71 -0.35 17.40
C ASP A 47 -4.58 1.14 17.07
N LEU A 48 -5.51 1.64 16.24
CA LEU A 48 -5.59 3.06 15.89
C LEU A 48 -6.57 3.85 16.77
N GLY A 49 -7.07 3.24 17.85
CA GLY A 49 -8.05 3.80 18.79
C GLY A 49 -9.49 3.74 18.30
N PHE A 50 -9.73 3.98 17.00
CA PHE A 50 -11.07 3.82 16.39
C PHE A 50 -11.30 2.40 15.85
N ALA A 51 -10.23 1.69 15.51
CA ALA A 51 -10.26 0.36 14.94
C ALA A 51 -8.99 -0.41 15.31
N LYS A 52 -9.15 -1.73 15.45
CA LYS A 52 -8.05 -2.69 15.60
C LYS A 52 -7.90 -3.47 14.30
N PHE A 53 -6.66 -3.58 13.84
CA PHE A 53 -6.28 -4.37 12.69
C PHE A 53 -5.32 -5.45 13.16
N GLU A 54 -5.71 -6.70 12.95
CA GLU A 54 -4.90 -7.87 13.28
C GLU A 54 -4.15 -8.34 12.05
N ASP A 55 -3.04 -9.04 12.27
CA ASP A 55 -2.26 -9.69 11.21
C ASP A 55 -1.77 -8.73 10.12
N CYS A 56 -1.28 -7.55 10.54
CA CYS A 56 -0.75 -6.55 9.61
C CYS A 56 0.66 -6.89 9.14
N LEU A 57 0.95 -6.53 7.90
CA LEU A 57 2.29 -6.47 7.33
C LEU A 57 2.92 -5.11 7.66
N LEU A 58 4.14 -5.13 8.18
CA LEU A 58 4.95 -3.93 8.36
C LEU A 58 6.03 -3.85 7.28
N LEU A 59 5.95 -2.83 6.43
CA LEU A 59 6.86 -2.62 5.32
C LEU A 59 7.66 -1.33 5.53
N ARG A 60 8.98 -1.41 5.41
CA ARG A 60 9.84 -0.22 5.32
C ARG A 60 10.02 0.18 3.86
N GLU A 61 9.94 1.47 3.61
CA GLU A 61 10.36 2.11 2.36
C GLU A 61 11.59 2.98 2.63
N ASP A 62 12.58 2.89 1.74
CA ASP A 62 13.72 3.79 1.64
C ASP A 62 13.78 4.36 0.22
N ASN A 63 13.27 5.58 0.06
CA ASN A 63 13.27 6.31 -1.20
C ASN A 63 14.52 7.20 -1.25
N GLN A 64 15.56 6.71 -1.91
CA GLN A 64 16.85 7.38 -1.96
C GLN A 64 16.81 8.66 -2.78
N ALA A 65 15.95 8.72 -3.81
CA ALA A 65 15.79 9.91 -4.64
C ALA A 65 15.21 11.08 -3.85
N ALA A 66 14.26 10.81 -2.93
CA ALA A 66 13.64 11.80 -2.07
C ALA A 66 14.35 11.97 -0.70
N GLY A 67 15.33 11.11 -0.38
CA GLY A 67 15.93 11.05 0.95
C GLY A 67 14.91 10.75 2.05
N HIS A 68 13.88 9.97 1.71
CA HIS A 68 12.70 9.74 2.56
C HIS A 68 12.62 8.28 2.99
N GLN A 69 12.28 8.04 4.25
CA GLN A 69 12.04 6.71 4.78
C GLN A 69 10.70 6.65 5.52
N SER A 70 9.99 5.54 5.36
CA SER A 70 8.70 5.32 6.02
C SER A 70 8.54 3.87 6.47
N LEU A 71 7.65 3.67 7.44
CA LEU A 71 7.09 2.40 7.87
C LEU A 71 5.59 2.43 7.58
N THR A 72 5.13 1.51 6.75
CA THR A 72 3.73 1.37 6.38
C THR A 72 3.15 0.08 6.93
N TYR A 73 2.00 0.19 7.58
CA TYR A 73 1.19 -0.94 8.05
C TYR A 73 0.11 -1.24 7.03
N TYR A 74 0.16 -2.45 6.48
CA TYR A 74 -0.87 -2.97 5.57
C TYR A 74 -1.74 -3.99 6.29
N ALA A 75 -3.03 -3.68 6.41
CA ALA A 75 -4.00 -4.58 7.01
C ALA A 75 -4.67 -5.48 5.95
N PRO A 76 -4.91 -6.78 6.25
CA PRO A 76 -5.57 -7.71 5.33
C PRO A 76 -6.93 -7.20 4.85
N GLY A 77 -7.12 -7.19 3.53
CA GLY A 77 -8.36 -6.73 2.89
C GLY A 77 -8.63 -5.22 2.99
N ARG A 78 -7.69 -4.43 3.51
CA ARG A 78 -7.82 -2.97 3.67
C ARG A 78 -6.70 -2.17 3.03
N GLY A 79 -5.53 -2.77 2.84
CA GLY A 79 -4.36 -2.07 2.29
C GLY A 79 -3.65 -1.24 3.36
N SER A 80 -3.03 -0.12 2.98
CA SER A 80 -2.32 0.76 3.91
C SER A 80 -3.30 1.43 4.88
N VAL A 81 -3.05 1.29 6.17
CA VAL A 81 -3.90 1.84 7.25
C VAL A 81 -3.18 2.87 8.11
N TYR A 82 -1.84 2.84 8.11
CA TYR A 82 -1.00 3.74 8.90
C TYR A 82 0.40 3.82 8.30
N VAL A 83 0.97 5.03 8.23
CA VAL A 83 2.32 5.30 7.73
C VAL A 83 3.02 6.28 8.69
N THR A 84 4.22 5.93 9.13
CA THR A 84 5.03 6.71 10.07
C THR A 84 6.50 6.72 9.68
N ALA A 85 7.28 7.68 10.16
CA ALA A 85 8.73 7.63 10.07
C ALA A 85 9.30 6.43 10.85
N PRO A 86 10.46 5.86 10.46
CA PRO A 86 11.10 4.72 11.15
C PRO A 86 11.43 4.94 12.64
N GLY A 87 11.48 6.19 13.10
CA GLY A 87 11.65 6.55 14.52
C GLY A 87 10.35 6.85 15.27
N GLY A 88 9.18 6.73 14.61
CA GLY A 88 7.88 7.06 15.21
C GLY A 88 7.67 8.57 15.50
N ASN A 89 8.58 9.43 15.04
CA ASN A 89 8.59 10.86 15.34
C ASN A 89 7.67 11.69 14.42
N SER A 90 7.11 11.10 13.37
CA SER A 90 6.21 11.78 12.42
C SER A 90 5.25 10.79 11.80
N GLU A 91 3.94 11.07 11.91
CA GLU A 91 2.87 10.33 11.24
C GLU A 91 2.62 10.96 9.87
N TYR A 92 2.76 10.19 8.78
CA TYR A 92 2.50 10.66 7.41
C TYR A 92 1.07 10.37 6.97
N TYR A 93 0.53 9.24 7.42
CA TYR A 93 -0.84 8.84 7.13
C TYR A 93 -1.40 8.03 8.30
N LYS A 94 -2.66 8.28 8.64
CA LYS A 94 -3.41 7.49 9.62
C LYS A 94 -4.86 7.44 9.19
N MET A 95 -5.37 6.23 8.96
CA MET A 95 -6.80 6.06 8.77
C MET A 95 -7.53 6.47 10.06
N THR A 96 -8.65 7.17 9.92
CA THR A 96 -9.43 7.68 11.06
C THR A 96 -10.90 7.28 11.02
N ALA A 97 -11.37 6.76 9.88
CA ALA A 97 -12.73 6.30 9.69
C ALA A 97 -12.79 5.28 8.55
N MET A 98 -13.84 4.46 8.56
CA MET A 98 -14.16 3.56 7.46
C MET A 98 -15.65 3.62 7.15
N THR A 99 -15.97 3.77 5.88
CA THR A 99 -17.34 3.68 5.37
C THR A 99 -17.46 2.49 4.42
N LYS A 100 -18.66 1.92 4.36
CA LYS A 100 -18.99 0.84 3.43
C LYS A 100 -20.02 1.37 2.46
N ILE A 101 -19.75 1.21 1.17
CA ILE A 101 -20.71 1.43 0.10
C ILE A 101 -21.30 0.10 -0.35
N ASP A 102 -22.52 0.13 -0.91
CA ASP A 102 -23.11 -1.07 -1.47
C ASP A 102 -22.41 -1.47 -2.78
N ALA A 103 -22.60 -2.73 -3.21
CA ALA A 103 -21.94 -3.26 -4.38
C ALA A 103 -22.32 -2.51 -5.68
N ALA A 104 -23.57 -2.01 -5.79
CA ALA A 104 -24.00 -1.26 -6.96
C ALA A 104 -23.34 0.13 -6.98
N GLU A 105 -23.20 0.78 -5.83
CA GLU A 105 -22.45 2.03 -5.68
C GLU A 105 -20.96 1.86 -5.99
N ALA A 106 -20.36 0.77 -5.52
CA ALA A 106 -18.98 0.42 -5.86
C ALA A 106 -18.81 0.25 -7.38
N VAL A 107 -19.69 -0.52 -8.03
CA VAL A 107 -19.66 -0.70 -9.50
C VAL A 107 -19.83 0.64 -10.23
N ARG A 108 -20.76 1.50 -9.80
CA ARG A 108 -20.94 2.83 -10.39
C ARG A 108 -19.67 3.67 -10.26
N THR A 109 -19.03 3.62 -9.10
CA THR A 109 -17.79 4.36 -8.82
C THR A 109 -16.65 3.91 -9.71
N ILE A 110 -16.42 2.59 -9.83
CA ILE A 110 -15.40 2.02 -10.71
C ILE A 110 -15.67 2.43 -12.16
N LYS A 111 -16.91 2.26 -12.66
CA LYS A 111 -17.26 2.66 -14.03
C LYS A 111 -17.04 4.14 -14.32
N LYS A 112 -17.27 5.00 -13.32
CA LYS A 112 -17.13 6.45 -13.44
C LYS A 112 -15.67 6.89 -13.55
N TRP A 113 -14.78 6.27 -12.78
CA TRP A 113 -13.41 6.76 -12.61
C TRP A 113 -12.34 5.91 -13.27
N CYS A 114 -12.62 4.65 -13.61
CA CYS A 114 -11.68 3.75 -14.26
C CYS A 114 -12.03 3.64 -15.75
N PRO A 115 -11.33 4.33 -16.67
CA PRO A 115 -11.62 4.26 -18.11
C PRO A 115 -11.47 2.85 -18.70
N ASN A 116 -10.66 2.01 -18.05
CA ASN A 116 -10.41 0.61 -18.39
C ASN A 116 -11.26 -0.38 -17.56
N TYR A 117 -12.38 0.05 -16.96
CA TYR A 117 -13.16 -0.83 -16.07
C TYR A 117 -13.62 -2.14 -16.72
N MET A 118 -13.78 -2.15 -18.04
CA MET A 118 -14.16 -3.35 -18.82
C MET A 118 -13.03 -4.40 -18.88
N ASP A 119 -11.79 -3.98 -18.64
CA ASP A 119 -10.60 -4.84 -18.67
C ASP A 119 -10.19 -5.32 -17.27
N ILE A 120 -10.82 -4.80 -16.21
CA ILE A 120 -10.59 -5.24 -14.83
C ILE A 120 -11.18 -6.64 -14.66
N LYS A 121 -10.29 -7.64 -14.54
CA LYS A 121 -10.62 -9.03 -14.24
C LYS A 121 -10.16 -9.36 -12.82
N ASP A 122 -11.00 -10.04 -12.03
CA ASP A 122 -10.59 -10.70 -10.79
C ASP A 122 -9.86 -12.00 -11.16
N ASP A 123 -8.64 -11.84 -11.69
CA ASP A 123 -7.77 -12.96 -12.01
C ASP A 123 -6.63 -13.00 -11.00
N ARG A 124 -6.80 -13.84 -9.98
CA ARG A 124 -5.83 -14.05 -8.89
C ARG A 124 -4.58 -14.81 -9.34
N ALA A 125 -4.50 -15.24 -10.59
CA ALA A 125 -3.30 -15.84 -11.17
C ALA A 125 -2.37 -14.80 -11.81
N GLN A 126 -2.68 -13.50 -11.74
CA GLN A 126 -1.81 -12.45 -12.26
C GLN A 126 -0.50 -12.34 -11.47
N SER A 127 0.55 -12.95 -11.99
CA SER A 127 1.94 -12.71 -11.62
C SER A 127 2.52 -11.63 -12.57
N TYR A 128 2.59 -10.38 -12.11
CA TYR A 128 3.43 -9.36 -12.75
C TYR A 128 4.73 -9.21 -11.97
#